data_AF-A0A847L2B2-F1
#
_entry.id   AF-A0A847L2B2-F1
#
_cell.length_a   1.000
_cell.length_b   1.000
_cell.length_c   1.000
_cell.angle_alpha   90.00
_cell.angle_beta   90.00
_cell.angle_gamma   90.00
#
_symmetry.space_group_name_H-M   'P 1'
#
loop_
_entity.id
_entity.type
_entity.pdbx_description
1 polymer ?
#
loop_
_entity_poly.entity_id
_entity_poly.type
_entity_poly.pdbx_seq_one_letter_code
_entity_poly.pdbx_strand_id
1 'polypeptide(L)'
;MNKAIRLIWIMGGAFVAVSLLAYLIFYLIGIQHLPDNFWVVPMFFLLLTLVLGLIVKKYSAERKDISIGNILGIRVFFISFIAVVLIINILIDRLHVLSLAVLFVVFTLLFSYFETKVLLMLNKKDY
;
A
#
# COMPACT_ATOMS: atom_id res chain seq x y z
N MET A 1 19.89 9.62 -5.95
CA MET A 1 18.69 8.74 -5.98
C MET A 1 17.46 9.63 -6.14
N ASN A 2 16.61 9.38 -7.14
CA ASN A 2 15.41 10.20 -7.40
C ASN A 2 14.54 10.27 -6.12
N LYS A 3 14.06 11.45 -5.72
CA LYS A 3 13.29 11.67 -4.47
C LYS A 3 12.08 10.73 -4.39
N ALA A 4 11.41 10.50 -5.52
CA ALA A 4 10.28 9.57 -5.62
C ALA A 4 10.68 8.11 -5.30
N ILE A 5 11.84 7.65 -5.77
CA ILE A 5 12.35 6.30 -5.47
C ILE A 5 12.65 6.18 -3.97
N ARG A 6 13.23 7.21 -3.35
CA ARG A 6 13.48 7.21 -1.90
C ARG A 6 12.19 7.07 -1.09
N LEU A 7 11.12 7.74 -1.50
CA LEU A 7 9.81 7.59 -0.86
C LEU A 7 9.21 6.19 -0.99
N ILE A 8 9.42 5.52 -2.12
CA ILE A 8 8.99 4.12 -2.33
C ILE A 8 9.70 3.18 -1.35
N TRP A 9 11.01 3.36 -1.14
CA TRP A 9 11.77 2.59 -0.14
C TRP A 9 11.28 2.86 1.29
N ILE A 10 11.02 4.13 1.64
CA ILE A 10 10.47 4.50 2.94
C ILE A 10 9.09 3.88 3.14
N MET A 11 8.24 3.89 2.12
CA MET A 11 6.92 3.26 2.17
C MET A 11 7.02 1.75 2.43
N GLY A 12 7.93 1.05 1.73
CA GLY A 12 8.18 -0.37 1.99
C GLY A 12 8.64 -0.65 3.42
N GLY A 13 9.58 0.15 3.94
CA GLY A 13 10.03 0.05 5.33
C GLY A 13 8.92 0.34 6.34
N ALA A 14 8.06 1.32 6.05
CA ALA A 14 6.91 1.66 6.89
C ALA A 14 5.90 0.51 6.96
N PHE A 15 5.64 -0.19 5.85
CA PHE A 15 4.79 -1.38 5.87
C PHE A 15 5.36 -2.48 6.76
N VAL A 16 6.65 -2.77 6.66
CA VAL A 16 7.30 -3.77 7.53
C VAL A 16 7.18 -3.37 9.01
N ALA A 17 7.47 -2.10 9.33
CA ALA A 17 7.38 -1.61 10.70
C ALA A 17 5.93 -1.72 11.26
N VAL A 18 4.94 -1.31 10.47
CA VAL A 18 3.53 -1.40 10.86
C VAL A 18 3.06 -2.85 10.99
N SER A 19 3.55 -3.78 10.14
CA SER A 19 3.28 -5.21 10.30
C SER A 19 3.78 -5.75 11.63
N LEU A 20 5.03 -5.43 11.99
CA LEU A 20 5.62 -5.90 13.25
C LEU A 20 4.88 -5.34 14.46
N LEU A 21 4.52 -4.05 14.42
CA LEU A 21 3.72 -3.42 15.47
C LEU A 21 2.32 -4.05 15.57
N ALA A 22 1.64 -4.25 14.45
CA ALA A 22 0.31 -4.87 14.44
C ALA A 22 0.37 -6.31 14.98
N TYR A 23 1.37 -7.09 14.57
CA TYR A 23 1.58 -8.45 15.07
C TYR A 23 1.79 -8.46 16.59
N LEU A 24 2.64 -7.55 17.10
CA LEU A 24 2.86 -7.40 18.55
C LEU A 24 1.57 -7.01 19.29
N ILE A 25 0.78 -6.09 18.73
CA ILE A 25 -0.50 -5.67 19.33
C ILE A 25 -1.46 -6.87 19.40
N PHE A 26 -1.62 -7.63 18.31
CA PHE A 26 -2.45 -8.84 18.29
C PHE A 26 -1.98 -9.89 19.29
N TYR A 27 -0.67 -10.07 19.42
CA TYR A 27 -0.10 -10.97 20.42
C TYR A 27 -0.45 -10.54 21.85
N LEU A 28 -0.43 -9.23 22.14
CA LEU A 28 -0.75 -8.69 23.47
C LEU A 28 -2.24 -8.71 23.83
N ILE A 29 -3.13 -8.47 22.86
CA ILE A 29 -4.59 -8.48 23.11
C ILE A 29 -5.20 -9.89 23.03
N GLY A 30 -4.46 -10.86 22.48
CA GLY A 30 -4.86 -12.26 22.39
C GLY A 30 -4.79 -12.80 20.95
N ILE A 31 -4.09 -13.93 20.78
CA ILE A 31 -3.86 -14.58 19.47
C ILE A 31 -5.17 -14.91 18.73
N GLN A 32 -6.27 -15.12 19.46
CA GLN A 32 -7.61 -15.33 18.90
C GLN A 32 -8.14 -14.15 18.04
N HIS A 33 -7.47 -13.00 18.06
CA HIS A 33 -7.80 -11.85 17.22
C HIS A 33 -6.86 -11.71 16.01
N LEU A 34 -5.78 -12.50 15.96
CA LEU A 34 -4.82 -12.50 14.85
C LEU A 34 -5.43 -13.27 13.67
N PRO A 35 -5.60 -12.64 12.50
CA PRO A 35 -6.06 -13.35 11.31
C PRO A 35 -5.11 -14.46 10.90
N ASP A 36 -5.65 -15.58 10.42
CA ASP A 36 -4.83 -16.74 10.00
C ASP A 36 -3.88 -16.34 8.87
N ASN A 37 -4.37 -15.50 7.96
CA ASN A 37 -3.64 -14.98 6.81
C ASN A 37 -3.09 -13.56 7.05
N PHE A 38 -2.70 -13.24 8.28
CA PHE A 38 -2.19 -11.91 8.66
C PHE A 38 -1.16 -11.35 7.67
N TRP A 39 -0.18 -12.17 7.27
CA TRP A 39 0.93 -11.74 6.41
C TRP A 39 0.52 -11.44 4.96
N VAL A 40 -0.66 -11.89 4.51
CA VAL A 40 -1.16 -11.59 3.16
C VAL A 40 -1.35 -10.09 2.98
N VAL A 41 -1.85 -9.39 4.00
CA VAL A 41 -2.09 -7.94 3.95
C VAL A 41 -0.80 -7.17 3.69
N PRO A 42 0.26 -7.25 4.52
CA PRO A 42 1.48 -6.49 4.27
C PRO A 42 2.21 -6.92 3.01
N MET A 43 2.23 -8.22 2.68
CA MET A 43 2.82 -8.68 1.41
C MET A 43 2.13 -8.06 0.20
N PHE A 44 0.80 -7.96 0.24
CA PHE A 44 0.02 -7.32 -0.80
C PHE A 44 0.39 -5.83 -0.96
N PHE A 45 0.49 -5.07 0.13
CA PHE A 45 0.88 -3.65 0.06
C PHE A 45 2.34 -3.44 -0.36
N LEU A 46 3.24 -4.36 -0.03
CA LEU A 46 4.60 -4.38 -0.58
C LEU A 46 4.59 -4.64 -2.09
N LEU A 47 3.71 -5.52 -2.58
CA LEU A 47 3.55 -5.74 -4.01
C LEU A 47 3.00 -4.49 -4.72
N LEU A 48 2.01 -3.80 -4.13
CA LEU A 48 1.54 -2.50 -4.63
C LEU A 48 2.65 -1.45 -4.67
N THR A 49 3.54 -1.45 -3.67
CA THR A 49 4.72 -0.59 -3.62
C THR A 49 5.66 -0.84 -4.80
N LEU A 50 5.88 -2.11 -5.15
CA LEU A 50 6.68 -2.49 -6.31
C LEU A 50 6.03 -2.03 -7.61
N VAL A 51 4.71 -2.22 -7.77
CA VAL A 51 3.96 -1.76 -8.94
C VAL A 51 4.07 -0.24 -9.09
N LEU A 52 3.89 0.52 -8.01
CA LEU A 52 4.09 1.97 -8.02
C LEU A 52 5.54 2.34 -8.40
N GLY A 53 6.52 1.59 -7.89
CA GLY A 53 7.93 1.74 -8.25
C GLY A 53 8.22 1.55 -9.74
N LEU A 54 7.58 0.55 -10.37
CA LEU A 54 7.69 0.32 -11.80
C LEU A 54 7.08 1.47 -12.61
N ILE A 55 5.92 1.98 -12.18
CA ILE A 55 5.27 3.15 -12.79
C ILE A 55 6.21 4.37 -12.72
N VAL A 56 6.73 4.68 -11.53
CA VAL A 56 7.67 5.80 -11.32
C VAL A 56 8.90 5.66 -12.20
N LYS A 57 9.49 4.46 -12.27
CA LYS A 57 10.67 4.20 -13.11
C LYS A 57 10.37 4.46 -14.58
N LYS A 58 9.21 4.01 -15.09
CA LYS A 58 8.79 4.23 -16.48
C LYS A 58 8.64 5.72 -16.80
N TYR A 59 7.86 6.47 -16.02
CA TYR A 59 7.66 7.90 -16.25
C TYR A 59 8.95 8.71 -16.10
N SER A 60 9.80 8.36 -15.14
CA SER A 60 11.11 9.01 -14.95
C SER A 60 12.07 8.74 -16.12
N ALA A 61 12.05 7.54 -16.71
CA ALA A 61 12.89 7.20 -17.86
C ALA A 61 12.43 7.92 -19.14
N GLU A 62 11.11 8.04 -19.33
CA GLU A 62 10.52 8.73 -20.48
C GLU A 62 10.56 10.27 -20.37
N ARG A 63 10.98 10.83 -19.21
CA ARG A 63 10.92 12.27 -18.89
C ARG A 63 9.54 12.89 -19.17
N LYS A 64 8.48 12.09 -19.01
CA LYS A 64 7.10 12.52 -19.22
C LYS A 64 6.48 12.89 -17.89
N ASP A 65 5.85 14.05 -17.88
CA ASP A 65 5.03 14.49 -16.75
C ASP A 65 3.73 13.68 -16.74
N ILE A 66 3.31 13.25 -15.56
CA ILE A 66 2.06 12.50 -15.42
C ILE A 66 0.88 13.48 -15.38
N SER A 67 -0.12 13.26 -16.25
CA SER A 67 -1.34 14.07 -16.24
C SER A 67 -2.19 13.77 -14.99
N ILE A 68 -3.01 14.74 -14.57
CA ILE A 68 -3.96 14.55 -13.46
C ILE A 68 -4.93 13.39 -13.75
N GLY A 69 -5.36 13.23 -15.00
CA GLY A 69 -6.20 12.11 -15.43
C GLY A 69 -5.53 10.75 -15.21
N ASN A 70 -4.24 10.64 -15.53
CA ASN A 70 -3.47 9.41 -15.29
C ASN A 70 -3.28 9.14 -13.79
N ILE A 71 -3.08 10.17 -12.97
CA ILE A 71 -3.02 10.03 -11.50
C ILE A 71 -4.33 9.45 -10.96
N LEU A 72 -5.47 10.02 -11.36
CA LEU A 72 -6.78 9.54 -10.92
C LEU A 72 -7.03 8.11 -11.39
N GLY A 73 -6.65 7.77 -12.63
CA GLY A 73 -6.75 6.41 -13.16
C GLY A 73 -5.94 5.40 -12.33
N ILE A 74 -4.69 5.73 -12.00
CA ILE A 74 -3.82 4.88 -11.17
C ILE A 74 -4.41 4.70 -9.77
N ARG A 75 -4.93 5.76 -9.15
CA ARG A 75 -5.59 5.68 -7.84
C ARG A 75 -6.80 4.78 -7.85
N VAL A 76 -7.68 4.96 -8.82
CA VAL A 76 -8.90 4.15 -8.94
C VAL A 76 -8.53 2.68 -9.14
N PHE A 77 -7.50 2.39 -9.94
CA PHE A 77 -6.97 1.04 -10.11
C PHE A 77 -6.51 0.44 -8.78
N PHE A 78 -5.68 1.14 -8.01
CA PHE A 78 -5.20 0.64 -6.72
C PHE A 78 -6.33 0.46 -5.71
N ILE A 79 -7.25 1.42 -5.57
CA ILE A 79 -8.38 1.32 -4.62
C ILE A 79 -9.27 0.13 -4.98
N SER A 80 -9.58 -0.05 -6.26
CA SER A 80 -10.39 -1.18 -6.73
C SER A 80 -9.72 -2.51 -6.41
N PHE A 81 -8.41 -2.60 -6.61
CA PHE A 81 -7.65 -3.81 -6.33
C PHE A 81 -7.56 -4.11 -4.83
N ILE A 82 -7.33 -3.10 -3.99
CA ILE A 82 -7.36 -3.21 -2.53
C ILE A 82 -8.72 -3.72 -2.05
N ALA A 83 -9.82 -3.17 -2.58
CA ALA A 83 -11.18 -3.57 -2.21
C ALA A 83 -11.46 -5.04 -2.54
N VAL A 84 -11.07 -5.49 -3.75
CA VAL A 84 -11.22 -6.90 -4.15
C VAL A 84 -10.44 -7.82 -3.23
N VAL A 85 -9.18 -7.49 -2.90
CA VAL A 85 -8.35 -8.34 -2.04
C VAL A 85 -8.87 -8.37 -0.61
N LEU A 86 -9.40 -7.25 -0.09
CA LEU A 86 -10.09 -7.23 1.22
C LEU A 86 -11.28 -8.20 1.22
N ILE A 87 -12.16 -8.12 0.20
CA ILE A 87 -13.34 -8.99 0.10
C ILE A 87 -12.92 -10.46 0.06
N ILE A 88 -11.91 -10.81 -0.74
CA ILE A 88 -11.39 -12.18 -0.82
C ILE A 88 -10.88 -12.65 0.55
N ASN A 89 -10.11 -11.83 1.26
CA ASN A 89 -9.58 -12.21 2.57
C ASN A 89 -10.69 -12.39 3.62
N ILE A 90 -11.71 -11.53 3.61
CA ILE A 90 -12.90 -11.67 4.47
C ILE A 90 -13.66 -12.97 4.17
N LEU A 91 -13.75 -13.37 2.89
CA LEU A 91 -14.44 -14.60 2.50
C LEU A 91 -13.70 -15.86 2.96
N ILE A 92 -12.36 -15.82 2.98
CA ILE A 92 -11.49 -16.91 3.43
C ILE A 92 -11.49 -16.99 4.96
N ASP A 93 -11.33 -15.86 5.65
CA ASP A 93 -11.23 -15.78 7.11
C ASP A 93 -12.38 -14.95 7.69
N ARG A 94 -13.52 -15.64 7.84
CA ARG A 94 -14.77 -15.06 8.35
C ARG A 94 -14.78 -14.82 9.85
N LEU A 95 -13.81 -15.35 10.59
CA LEU A 95 -13.74 -15.20 12.04
C LEU A 95 -13.06 -13.87 12.43
N HIS A 96 -12.11 -13.41 11.61
CA HIS A 96 -11.30 -12.22 11.90
C HIS A 96 -11.66 -11.02 11.01
N VAL A 97 -12.91 -10.91 10.54
CA VAL A 97 -13.37 -9.84 9.64
C VAL A 97 -13.03 -8.46 10.18
N LEU A 98 -13.25 -8.22 11.48
CA LEU A 98 -12.96 -6.93 12.11
C LEU A 98 -11.45 -6.62 12.09
N SER A 99 -10.63 -7.56 12.54
CA SER A 99 -9.17 -7.42 12.56
C SER A 99 -8.61 -7.19 11.15
N LEU A 100 -9.10 -7.95 10.17
CA LEU A 100 -8.73 -7.79 8.76
C LEU A 100 -9.14 -6.41 8.23
N ALA A 101 -10.37 -5.98 8.47
CA ALA A 101 -10.84 -4.66 8.02
C ALA A 101 -9.98 -3.54 8.61
N VAL A 102 -9.68 -3.58 9.91
CA VAL A 102 -8.82 -2.59 10.58
C VAL A 102 -7.41 -2.59 10.00
N LEU A 103 -6.81 -3.77 9.80
CA LEU A 103 -5.50 -3.89 9.15
C LEU A 103 -5.51 -3.27 7.75
N PHE A 104 -6.49 -3.63 6.92
CA PHE A 104 -6.61 -3.07 5.58
C PHE A 104 -6.77 -1.55 5.60
N VAL A 105 -7.58 -0.99 6.50
CA VAL A 105 -7.74 0.46 6.62
C VAL A 105 -6.40 1.13 6.96
N VAL A 106 -5.67 0.64 7.96
CA VAL A 106 -4.38 1.21 8.38
C VAL A 106 -3.38 1.18 7.23
N PHE A 107 -3.23 0.03 6.57
CA PHE A 107 -2.31 -0.10 5.43
C PHE A 107 -2.74 0.73 4.22
N THR A 108 -4.03 0.83 3.94
CA THR A 108 -4.58 1.64 2.84
C THR A 108 -4.30 3.13 3.06
N LEU A 109 -4.51 3.62 4.28
CA LEU A 109 -4.23 5.02 4.62
C LEU A 109 -2.73 5.35 4.45
N LEU A 110 -1.87 4.46 4.95
CA LEU A 110 -0.42 4.61 4.81
C LEU A 110 -0.01 4.59 3.34
N PHE A 111 -0.51 3.61 2.57
CA PHE A 111 -0.26 3.52 1.13
C PHE A 111 -0.73 4.77 0.40
N SER A 112 -1.97 5.19 0.62
CA SER A 112 -2.56 6.34 -0.06
C SER A 112 -1.78 7.63 0.20
N TYR A 113 -1.28 7.82 1.41
CA TYR A 113 -0.44 8.98 1.75
C TYR A 113 0.85 9.01 0.92
N PHE A 114 1.59 7.90 0.88
CA PHE A 114 2.85 7.83 0.13
C PHE A 114 2.63 7.84 -1.38
N GLU A 115 1.66 7.07 -1.87
CA GLU A 115 1.26 7.02 -3.27
C GLU A 115 0.92 8.42 -3.79
N THR A 116 0.13 9.18 -3.03
CA THR A 116 -0.19 10.58 -3.35
C THR A 116 1.06 11.42 -3.54
N LYS A 117 1.98 11.37 -2.57
CA LYS A 117 3.21 12.17 -2.63
C LYS A 117 4.08 11.78 -3.82
N VAL A 118 4.22 10.48 -4.06
CA VAL A 118 5.03 9.95 -5.16
C VAL A 118 4.45 10.37 -6.51
N LEU A 119 3.15 10.23 -6.72
CA LEU A 119 2.50 10.61 -7.99
C LEU A 119 2.52 12.13 -8.22
N LEU A 120 2.37 12.94 -7.17
CA LEU A 120 2.48 14.40 -7.30
C LEU A 120 3.91 14.85 -7.66
N MET A 121 4.94 14.15 -7.17
CA MET A 121 6.33 14.39 -7.58
C MET A 121 6.62 14.01 -9.04
N LEU A 122 5.82 13.14 -9.65
CA LEU A 122 5.91 12.84 -11.09
C LEU A 122 5.15 13.84 -11.96
N ASN A 123 4.27 14.65 -11.37
CA ASN A 123 3.48 15.67 -12.06
C ASN A 123 4.26 16.99 -12.13
N LYS A 124 4.88 17.38 -11.01
CA LYS A 124 5.76 18.54 -10.99
C LYS A 124 7.17 18.12 -11.40
N LYS A 125 7.69 18.72 -12.48
CA LYS A 125 9.12 18.74 -12.78
C LYS A 125 9.89 19.39 -11.63
N ASP A 126 10.21 18.63 -10.59
CA ASP A 126 11.32 18.99 -9.70
C ASP A 126 12.61 18.51 -10.39
N TYR A 127 13.04 19.29 -11.40
CA TYR A 127 14.45 19.35 -11.81
C TYR A 127 15.23 20.18 -10.80
#